data_AF-A0A7H0VAD7-F1
#
_entry.id   AF-A0A7H0VAD7-F1
#
_cell.length_a   1.000
_cell.length_b   1.000
_cell.length_c   1.000
_cell.angle_alpha   90.00
_cell.angle_beta   90.00
_cell.angle_gamma   90.00
#
_symmetry.space_group_name_H-M   'P 1'
#
loop_
_entity.id
_entity.type
_entity.pdbx_description
1 polymer ?
#
loop_
_entity_poly.entity_id
_entity_poly.type
_entity_poly.pdbx_seq_one_letter_code
_entity_poly.pdbx_strand_id
1 'polypeptide(L)'
;MSMKNIGIIAVLVLSLAFVACRKKDDGSSSQAPLTGLAAFLNGEFEVTQANYNGSLQSGVLGTIPLAGTGTNTSGSYNFAARNKTVDYQVSSTMEINLFGQTLPVPINVGGDGDVTYTSDTQFIIDDPSYGPMTYNISNKTETSLIATTRYQNDTTFGTVDLLLDVYLTKK
;
A
#
# COMPACT_ATOMS: atom_id res chain seq x y z
N MET A 1 39.24 80.92 0.09
CA MET A 1 39.92 80.46 1.31
C MET A 1 40.68 79.21 0.95
N SER A 2 42.00 79.27 1.11
CA SER A 2 42.97 78.21 0.78
C SER A 2 42.85 77.06 1.78
N MET A 3 42.95 75.81 1.31
CA MET A 3 43.69 74.76 2.01
C MET A 3 44.07 73.65 1.04
N LYS A 4 45.38 73.59 0.76
CA LYS A 4 46.10 72.41 0.27
C LYS A 4 45.97 71.29 1.31
N ASN A 5 45.94 70.04 0.87
CA ASN A 5 46.81 69.00 1.44
C ASN A 5 47.03 67.85 0.46
N ILE A 6 48.30 67.55 0.31
CA ILE A 6 48.95 66.49 -0.46
C ILE A 6 49.05 65.27 0.47
N GLY A 7 48.83 64.05 -0.03
CA GLY A 7 49.05 62.83 0.76
C GLY A 7 48.98 61.56 -0.08
N ILE A 8 50.14 60.98 -0.33
CA ILE A 8 50.48 59.77 -1.11
C ILE A 8 50.02 58.50 -0.36
N ILE A 9 49.67 57.42 -1.08
CA ILE A 9 50.22 56.04 -0.98
C ILE A 9 49.30 55.05 -1.72
N ALA A 10 49.89 54.37 -2.69
CA ALA A 10 49.36 53.22 -3.38
C ALA A 10 49.37 51.98 -2.48
N VAL A 11 48.31 51.16 -2.52
CA VAL A 11 48.41 49.73 -2.24
C VAL A 11 47.51 48.97 -3.22
N LEU A 12 48.17 48.30 -4.16
CA LEU A 12 47.65 47.27 -5.02
C LEU A 12 47.51 46.00 -4.16
N VAL A 13 46.29 45.54 -3.86
CA VAL A 13 46.07 44.17 -3.37
C VAL A 13 45.12 43.45 -4.32
N LEU A 14 45.77 42.67 -5.16
CA LEU A 14 45.27 41.58 -5.95
C LEU A 14 44.48 40.61 -5.04
N SER A 15 43.14 40.65 -5.09
CA SER A 15 42.31 39.59 -4.51
C SER A 15 41.83 38.69 -5.63
N LEU A 16 42.45 37.52 -5.67
CA LEU A 16 42.19 36.41 -6.56
C LEU A 16 40.69 36.10 -6.62
N ALA A 17 40.22 35.95 -7.86
CA ALA A 17 38.94 35.37 -8.17
C ALA A 17 38.86 33.95 -7.59
N PHE A 18 38.25 33.81 -6.41
CA PHE A 18 37.57 32.58 -6.07
C PHE A 18 36.26 32.57 -6.85
N VAL A 19 36.36 32.19 -8.13
CA VAL A 19 35.29 31.42 -8.76
C VAL A 19 35.20 30.16 -7.93
N ALA A 20 34.43 30.23 -6.84
CA ALA A 20 33.91 29.06 -6.19
C ALA A 20 33.04 28.40 -7.26
N CYS A 21 33.64 27.45 -7.99
CA CYS A 21 32.91 26.33 -8.54
C CYS A 21 32.14 25.72 -7.37
N ARG A 22 30.94 26.24 -7.11
CA ARG A 22 29.88 25.44 -6.53
C ARG A 22 29.74 24.32 -7.52
N LYS A 23 30.38 23.20 -7.19
CA LYS A 23 29.99 21.90 -7.65
C LYS A 23 28.47 21.91 -7.55
N LYS A 24 27.80 22.00 -8.71
CA LYS A 24 26.43 21.57 -8.82
C LYS A 24 26.52 20.10 -8.47
N ASP A 25 26.34 19.80 -7.19
CA ASP A 25 25.82 18.51 -6.81
C ASP A 25 24.46 18.50 -7.49
N ASP A 26 24.46 17.96 -8.72
CA ASP A 26 23.28 17.41 -9.33
C ASP A 26 22.80 16.36 -8.34
N GLY A 27 21.94 16.81 -7.43
CA GLY A 27 21.18 15.99 -6.52
C GLY A 27 20.21 15.16 -7.34
N SER A 28 20.73 14.25 -8.14
CA SER A 28 20.12 12.94 -8.29
C SER A 28 20.06 12.40 -6.87
N SER A 29 18.90 12.58 -6.23
CA SER A 29 18.50 11.70 -5.15
C SER A 29 18.51 10.29 -5.74
N SER A 30 19.67 9.66 -5.73
CA SER A 30 19.86 8.25 -6.04
C SER A 30 19.19 7.50 -4.91
N GLN A 31 17.86 7.53 -4.90
CA GLN A 31 17.06 6.72 -4.01
C GLN A 31 17.53 5.30 -4.23
N ALA A 32 17.86 4.61 -3.13
CA ALA A 32 18.27 3.21 -3.20
C ALA A 32 17.27 2.43 -4.07
N PRO A 33 17.75 1.50 -4.91
CA PRO A 33 16.87 0.65 -5.68
C PRO A 33 15.93 -0.10 -4.72
N LEU A 34 14.65 -0.21 -5.10
CA LEU A 34 13.73 -1.08 -4.37
C LEU A 34 14.23 -2.52 -4.47
N THR A 35 14.10 -3.28 -3.39
CA THR A 35 14.45 -4.70 -3.34
C THR A 35 13.30 -5.54 -2.75
N GLY A 36 13.40 -6.87 -2.87
CA GLY A 36 12.50 -7.81 -2.23
C GLY A 36 11.02 -7.62 -2.59
N LEU A 37 10.15 -7.80 -1.60
CA LEU A 37 8.70 -7.67 -1.76
C LEU A 37 8.28 -6.26 -2.20
N ALA A 38 8.95 -5.20 -1.72
CA ALA A 38 8.65 -3.83 -2.11
C ALA A 38 8.91 -3.58 -3.61
N ALA A 39 10.01 -4.12 -4.14
CA ALA A 39 10.28 -4.07 -5.58
C ALA A 39 9.26 -4.85 -6.40
N PHE A 40 8.85 -6.02 -5.90
CA PHE A 40 7.85 -6.84 -6.58
C PHE A 40 6.49 -6.13 -6.62
N LEU A 41 6.03 -5.59 -5.50
CA LEU A 41 4.71 -4.99 -5.37
C LEU A 41 4.61 -3.62 -6.03
N ASN A 42 5.71 -2.92 -6.32
CA ASN A 42 5.65 -1.59 -6.94
C ASN A 42 4.98 -1.63 -8.33
N GLY A 43 3.79 -1.06 -8.46
CA GLY A 43 2.98 -1.05 -9.67
C GLY A 43 1.51 -1.40 -9.43
N GLU A 44 0.80 -1.64 -10.53
CA GLU A 44 -0.63 -1.96 -10.52
C GLU A 44 -0.87 -3.48 -10.61
N PHE A 45 -1.80 -3.94 -9.80
CA PHE A 45 -2.29 -5.32 -9.78
C PHE A 45 -3.79 -5.32 -9.94
N GLU A 46 -4.29 -6.30 -10.68
CA GLU A 46 -5.71 -6.62 -10.79
C GLU A 46 -6.09 -7.72 -9.79
N VAL A 47 -7.26 -7.57 -9.18
CA VAL A 47 -7.88 -8.61 -8.37
C VAL A 47 -8.66 -9.53 -9.29
N THR A 48 -8.23 -10.78 -9.36
CA THR A 48 -8.83 -11.78 -10.27
C THR A 48 -9.76 -12.75 -9.55
N GLN A 49 -9.55 -12.95 -8.25
CA GLN A 49 -10.33 -13.88 -7.43
C GLN A 49 -10.19 -13.50 -5.95
N ALA A 50 -11.24 -13.77 -5.17
CA ALA A 50 -11.25 -13.63 -3.72
C ALA A 50 -11.86 -14.90 -3.12
N ASN A 51 -11.06 -15.67 -2.40
CA ASN A 51 -11.57 -16.79 -1.61
C ASN A 51 -11.80 -16.33 -0.18
N TYR A 52 -12.82 -16.89 0.46
CA TYR A 52 -13.14 -16.59 1.84
C TYR A 52 -13.20 -17.87 2.67
N ASN A 53 -12.73 -17.79 3.91
CA ASN A 53 -12.84 -18.86 4.89
C ASN A 53 -12.96 -18.26 6.31
N GLY A 54 -13.95 -18.68 7.08
CA GLY A 54 -14.18 -18.17 8.42
C GLY A 54 -15.59 -18.50 8.92
N SER A 55 -16.24 -17.52 9.54
CA SER A 55 -17.58 -17.73 10.09
C SER A 55 -18.42 -16.46 10.20
N LEU A 56 -19.74 -16.66 10.24
CA LEU A 56 -20.72 -15.68 10.71
C LEU A 56 -21.09 -16.02 12.16
N GLN A 57 -20.89 -15.08 13.07
CA GLN A 57 -21.31 -15.19 14.46
C GLN A 57 -22.67 -14.53 14.65
N SER A 58 -23.72 -15.34 14.84
CA SER A 58 -25.08 -14.87 15.07
C SER A 58 -25.52 -15.14 16.51
N GLY A 59 -26.12 -14.16 17.17
CA GLY A 59 -26.69 -14.34 18.51
C GLY A 59 -27.87 -15.33 18.56
N VAL A 60 -28.53 -15.56 17.41
CA VAL A 60 -29.71 -16.45 17.32
C VAL A 60 -29.35 -17.80 16.69
N LEU A 61 -28.52 -17.78 15.64
CA LEU A 61 -28.19 -18.98 14.86
C LEU A 61 -26.91 -19.69 15.33
N GLY A 62 -26.17 -19.08 16.26
CA GLY A 62 -24.83 -19.52 16.64
C GLY A 62 -23.79 -19.20 15.57
N THR A 63 -22.70 -19.97 15.57
CA THR A 63 -21.60 -19.80 14.62
C THR A 63 -21.85 -20.62 13.36
N ILE A 64 -21.87 -19.94 12.21
CA ILE A 64 -22.10 -20.55 10.91
C ILE A 64 -20.78 -20.52 10.12
N PRO A 65 -20.21 -21.67 9.74
CA PRO A 65 -18.97 -21.69 8.97
C PRO A 65 -19.22 -21.13 7.57
N LEU A 66 -18.28 -20.33 7.08
CA LEU A 66 -18.28 -19.74 5.75
C LEU A 66 -17.01 -20.17 5.03
N ALA A 67 -17.14 -20.79 3.87
CA ALA A 67 -16.01 -21.07 3.00
C ALA A 67 -16.46 -21.09 1.54
N GLY A 68 -15.68 -20.50 0.65
CA GLY A 68 -16.00 -20.47 -0.77
C GLY A 68 -15.13 -19.55 -1.60
N THR A 69 -15.47 -19.46 -2.88
CA THR A 69 -14.88 -18.52 -3.84
C THR A 69 -15.94 -17.46 -4.16
N GLY A 70 -15.58 -16.19 -3.96
CA GLY A 70 -16.48 -15.09 -4.22
C GLY A 70 -16.79 -14.92 -5.71
N THR A 71 -18.03 -14.57 -6.01
CA THR A 71 -18.50 -14.29 -7.36
C THR A 71 -18.42 -12.80 -7.68
N ASN A 72 -18.45 -12.44 -8.98
CA ASN A 72 -18.31 -11.05 -9.45
C ASN A 72 -17.09 -10.33 -8.86
N THR A 73 -15.99 -11.07 -8.69
CA THR A 73 -14.78 -10.52 -8.09
C THR A 73 -14.11 -9.55 -9.06
N SER A 74 -13.77 -8.36 -8.58
CA SER A 74 -13.03 -7.34 -9.30
C SER A 74 -12.32 -6.41 -8.33
N GLY A 75 -11.36 -5.63 -8.84
CA GLY A 75 -10.64 -4.68 -8.02
C GLY A 75 -9.21 -4.47 -8.50
N SER A 76 -8.48 -3.65 -7.77
CA SER A 76 -7.08 -3.34 -8.06
C SER A 76 -6.31 -2.98 -6.80
N TYR A 77 -4.99 -3.12 -6.88
CA TYR A 77 -4.05 -2.52 -5.95
C TYR A 77 -3.02 -1.73 -6.75
N ASN A 78 -2.76 -0.49 -6.38
CA ASN A 78 -1.74 0.35 -6.96
C ASN A 78 -0.74 0.77 -5.89
N PHE A 79 0.37 0.05 -5.81
CA PHE A 79 1.42 0.31 -4.83
C PHE A 79 2.43 1.31 -5.39
N ALA A 80 2.58 2.43 -4.70
CA ALA A 80 3.72 3.33 -4.87
C ALA A 80 4.77 3.02 -3.81
N ALA A 81 5.50 1.91 -3.97
CA ALA A 81 6.39 1.37 -2.93
C ALA A 81 7.50 2.36 -2.50
N ARG A 82 7.94 3.26 -3.40
CA ARG A 82 8.88 4.33 -3.06
C ARG A 82 8.30 5.37 -2.09
N ASN A 83 7.01 5.66 -2.25
CA ASN A 83 6.27 6.58 -1.40
C ASN A 83 5.69 5.86 -0.17
N LYS A 84 5.79 4.52 -0.13
CA LYS A 84 5.18 3.66 0.90
C LYS A 84 3.67 3.85 1.00
N THR A 85 3.00 4.01 -0.14
CA THR A 85 1.55 4.15 -0.17
C THR A 85 0.93 3.11 -1.10
N VAL A 86 -0.34 2.82 -0.87
CA VAL A 86 -1.17 1.99 -1.76
C VAL A 86 -2.56 2.59 -1.86
N ASP A 87 -3.12 2.52 -3.05
CA ASP A 87 -4.56 2.66 -3.31
C ASP A 87 -5.09 1.27 -3.66
N TYR A 88 -6.19 0.84 -3.05
CA TYR A 88 -6.74 -0.47 -3.30
C TYR A 88 -8.26 -0.50 -3.27
N GLN A 89 -8.81 -1.43 -4.04
CA GLN A 89 -10.22 -1.73 -4.08
C GLN A 89 -10.40 -3.23 -4.33
N VAL A 90 -11.30 -3.84 -3.58
CA VAL A 90 -11.73 -5.24 -3.72
C VAL A 90 -13.24 -5.25 -3.62
N SER A 91 -13.90 -5.75 -4.67
CA SER A 91 -15.33 -6.02 -4.71
C SER A 91 -15.53 -7.50 -5.01
N SER A 92 -16.30 -8.19 -4.20
CA SER A 92 -16.68 -9.58 -4.41
C SER A 92 -18.02 -9.87 -3.74
N THR A 93 -18.65 -10.99 -4.07
CA THR A 93 -19.88 -11.46 -3.43
C THR A 93 -19.65 -12.84 -2.84
N MET A 94 -19.77 -12.95 -1.52
CA MET A 94 -19.79 -14.24 -0.83
C MET A 94 -21.22 -14.78 -0.74
N GLU A 95 -21.33 -16.08 -0.55
CA GLU A 95 -22.61 -16.75 -0.35
C GLU A 95 -22.68 -17.35 1.06
N ILE A 96 -23.82 -17.14 1.72
CA ILE A 96 -24.14 -17.73 3.01
C ILE A 96 -25.35 -18.64 2.84
N ASN A 97 -25.26 -19.88 3.35
CA ASN A 97 -26.42 -20.77 3.39
C ASN A 97 -27.11 -20.69 4.76
N LEU A 98 -28.32 -20.13 4.80
CA LEU A 98 -29.16 -20.07 5.99
C LEU A 98 -30.48 -20.78 5.70
N PHE A 99 -30.81 -21.79 6.52
CA PHE A 99 -32.10 -22.51 6.42
C PHE A 99 -32.40 -23.05 5.01
N GLY A 100 -31.38 -23.49 4.28
CA GLY A 100 -31.52 -24.01 2.91
C GLY A 100 -31.66 -22.92 1.84
N GLN A 101 -31.53 -21.64 2.20
CA GLN A 101 -31.48 -20.52 1.27
C GLN A 101 -30.06 -19.99 1.14
N THR A 102 -29.60 -19.79 -0.09
CA THR A 102 -28.33 -19.11 -0.39
C THR A 102 -28.56 -17.61 -0.47
N LEU A 103 -27.91 -16.85 0.41
CA LEU A 103 -27.98 -15.40 0.48
C LEU A 103 -26.65 -14.80 0.02
N PRO A 104 -26.66 -13.88 -0.97
CA PRO A 104 -25.46 -13.15 -1.36
C PRO A 104 -25.16 -12.06 -0.33
N VAL A 105 -23.89 -11.94 0.04
CA VAL A 105 -23.40 -10.85 0.90
C VAL A 105 -22.20 -10.20 0.21
N PRO A 106 -22.27 -8.88 -0.05
CA PRO A 106 -21.16 -8.18 -0.69
C PRO A 106 -19.97 -8.06 0.26
N ILE A 107 -18.77 -8.22 -0.30
CA ILE A 107 -17.49 -7.88 0.30
C ILE A 107 -16.94 -6.71 -0.51
N ASN A 108 -16.99 -5.52 0.07
CA ASN A 108 -16.44 -4.31 -0.54
C ASN A 108 -15.44 -3.72 0.44
N VAL A 109 -14.18 -3.71 0.04
CA VAL A 109 -13.09 -3.10 0.82
C VAL A 109 -12.30 -2.23 -0.12
N GLY A 110 -12.06 -0.98 0.24
CA GLY A 110 -11.22 -0.11 -0.54
C GLY A 110 -10.85 1.14 0.22
N GLY A 111 -9.71 1.70 -0.13
CA GLY A 111 -9.14 2.83 0.55
C GLY A 111 -7.72 3.11 0.07
N ASP A 112 -7.07 3.99 0.80
CA ASP A 112 -5.68 4.35 0.62
C ASP A 112 -4.98 4.33 1.98
N GLY A 113 -3.71 3.94 1.98
CA GLY A 113 -2.98 3.79 3.23
C GLY A 113 -1.47 3.70 3.06
N ASP A 114 -0.79 3.78 4.19
CA ASP A 114 0.65 3.62 4.27
C ASP A 114 1.02 2.13 4.29
N VAL A 115 2.03 1.74 3.52
CA VAL A 115 2.48 0.36 3.39
C VAL A 115 3.80 0.15 4.11
N THR A 116 3.82 -0.82 5.01
CA THR A 116 5.05 -1.31 5.65
C THR A 116 5.32 -2.75 5.23
N TYR A 117 6.47 -3.00 4.58
CA TYR A 117 6.93 -4.35 4.25
C TYR A 117 7.70 -4.92 5.45
N THR A 118 7.13 -5.90 6.15
CA THR A 118 7.70 -6.47 7.37
C THR A 118 8.59 -7.68 7.09
N SER A 119 8.40 -8.35 5.95
CA SER A 119 9.26 -9.43 5.45
C SER A 119 9.12 -9.61 3.93
N ASP A 120 9.79 -10.61 3.36
CA ASP A 120 9.61 -10.99 1.95
C ASP A 120 8.22 -11.59 1.63
N THR A 121 7.46 -11.94 2.65
CA THR A 121 6.15 -12.60 2.55
C THR A 121 5.07 -11.90 3.37
N GLN A 122 5.31 -10.67 3.84
CA GLN A 122 4.32 -9.95 4.63
C GLN A 122 4.44 -8.44 4.43
N PHE A 123 3.30 -7.79 4.33
CA PHE A 123 3.18 -6.34 4.44
C PHE A 123 1.97 -5.96 5.29
N ILE A 124 1.94 -4.71 5.74
CA ILE A 124 0.84 -4.12 6.49
C ILE A 124 0.39 -2.88 5.72
N ILE A 125 -0.91 -2.71 5.55
CA ILE A 125 -1.53 -1.45 5.11
C ILE A 125 -2.11 -0.79 6.36
N ASP A 126 -1.65 0.41 6.69
CA ASP A 126 -2.28 1.24 7.72
C ASP A 126 -3.26 2.20 7.05
N ASP A 127 -4.54 1.82 7.05
CA ASP A 127 -5.63 2.55 6.39
C ASP A 127 -6.39 3.40 7.43
N PRO A 128 -6.63 4.70 7.20
CA PRO A 128 -7.34 5.56 8.16
C PRO A 128 -8.77 5.08 8.52
N SER A 129 -9.43 4.34 7.63
CA SER A 129 -10.79 3.86 7.78
C SER A 129 -10.87 2.52 8.51
N TYR A 130 -9.88 1.65 8.30
CA TYR A 130 -9.89 0.26 8.80
C TYR A 130 -8.81 -0.04 9.85
N GLY A 131 -7.84 0.85 10.01
CA GLY A 131 -6.63 0.63 10.81
C GLY A 131 -5.62 -0.30 10.12
N PRO A 132 -4.66 -0.85 10.88
CA PRO A 132 -3.62 -1.69 10.32
C PRO A 132 -4.14 -3.07 9.92
N MET A 133 -4.01 -3.39 8.64
CA MET A 133 -4.35 -4.68 8.05
C MET A 133 -3.08 -5.43 7.63
N THR A 134 -2.85 -6.59 8.23
CA THR A 134 -1.73 -7.46 7.86
C THR A 134 -2.10 -8.33 6.66
N TYR A 135 -1.22 -8.38 5.68
CA TYR A 135 -1.31 -9.24 4.51
C TYR A 135 -0.16 -10.22 4.49
N ASN A 136 -0.48 -11.52 4.47
CA ASN A 136 0.50 -12.58 4.29
C ASN A 136 0.50 -13.01 2.82
N ILE A 137 1.69 -13.14 2.25
CA ILE A 137 1.89 -13.44 0.84
C ILE A 137 2.24 -14.91 0.65
N SER A 138 1.51 -15.55 -0.25
CA SER A 138 1.77 -16.92 -0.67
C SER A 138 1.68 -17.05 -2.20
N ASN A 139 2.11 -18.19 -2.72
CA ASN A 139 2.01 -18.56 -4.14
C ASN A 139 2.50 -17.47 -5.11
N LYS A 140 3.56 -16.75 -4.72
CA LYS A 140 4.16 -15.70 -5.54
C LYS A 140 4.83 -16.29 -6.78
N THR A 141 4.47 -15.79 -7.95
CA THR A 141 5.12 -16.03 -9.23
C THR A 141 5.82 -14.76 -9.72
N GLU A 142 6.24 -14.70 -10.99
CA GLU A 142 6.79 -13.48 -11.58
C GLU A 142 5.75 -12.36 -11.70
N THR A 143 4.48 -12.71 -11.91
CA THR A 143 3.40 -11.76 -12.20
C THR A 143 2.19 -11.88 -11.28
N SER A 144 2.14 -12.85 -10.36
CA SER A 144 0.98 -13.04 -9.48
C SER A 144 1.36 -13.40 -8.05
N LEU A 145 0.42 -13.22 -7.13
CA LEU A 145 0.50 -13.72 -5.76
C LEU A 145 -0.89 -13.88 -5.16
N ILE A 146 -0.94 -14.50 -3.98
CA ILE A 146 -2.11 -14.49 -3.10
C ILE A 146 -1.78 -13.67 -1.87
N ALA A 147 -2.60 -12.65 -1.58
CA ALA A 147 -2.49 -11.82 -0.40
C ALA A 147 -3.64 -12.16 0.56
N THR A 148 -3.30 -12.79 1.69
CA THR A 148 -4.26 -13.22 2.70
C THR A 148 -4.38 -12.17 3.81
N THR A 149 -5.59 -11.68 4.09
CA THR A 149 -5.86 -10.75 5.19
C THR A 149 -7.12 -11.13 5.97
N ARG A 150 -7.31 -10.56 7.16
CA ARG A 150 -8.53 -10.75 7.95
C ARG A 150 -9.54 -9.66 7.60
N TYR A 151 -10.78 -10.05 7.35
CA TYR A 151 -11.91 -9.16 7.12
C TYR A 151 -12.97 -9.41 8.17
N GLN A 152 -13.38 -8.35 8.86
CA GLN A 152 -14.48 -8.39 9.82
C GLN A 152 -15.51 -7.33 9.46
N ASN A 153 -16.79 -7.72 9.46
CA ASN A 153 -17.88 -6.81 9.15
C ASN A 153 -19.15 -7.20 9.89
N ASP A 154 -19.84 -6.21 10.46
CA ASP A 154 -21.14 -6.42 11.06
C ASP A 154 -22.23 -6.43 9.98
N THR A 155 -23.12 -7.41 10.06
CA THR A 155 -24.25 -7.58 9.16
C THR A 155 -25.54 -7.66 9.96
N THR A 156 -26.68 -7.56 9.29
CA THR A 156 -28.00 -7.77 9.92
C THR A 156 -28.14 -9.17 10.56
N PHE A 157 -27.34 -10.16 10.13
CA PHE A 157 -27.41 -11.54 10.60
C PHE A 157 -26.40 -11.86 11.71
N GLY A 158 -25.46 -10.96 11.99
CA GLY A 158 -24.34 -11.17 12.91
C GLY A 158 -23.03 -10.60 12.39
N THR A 159 -21.94 -10.90 13.09
CA THR A 159 -20.59 -10.44 12.73
C THR A 159 -19.91 -11.48 11.84
N VAL A 160 -19.51 -11.06 10.66
CA VAL A 160 -18.69 -11.84 9.73
C VAL A 160 -17.22 -11.70 10.14
N ASP A 161 -16.51 -12.81 10.23
CA ASP A 161 -15.07 -12.86 10.48
C ASP A 161 -14.42 -13.87 9.54
N LEU A 162 -13.64 -13.37 8.59
CA LEU A 162 -13.08 -14.12 7.46
C LEU A 162 -11.59 -13.92 7.36
N LEU A 163 -10.90 -14.95 6.89
CA LEU A 163 -9.68 -14.82 6.11
C LEU A 163 -10.07 -14.69 4.64
N LEU A 164 -9.58 -13.63 4.00
CA LEU A 164 -9.73 -13.37 2.59
C LEU A 164 -8.41 -13.60 1.87
N ASP A 165 -8.40 -14.54 0.95
CA ASP A 165 -7.31 -14.76 0.01
C ASP A 165 -7.58 -13.99 -1.27
N VAL A 166 -6.87 -12.88 -1.46
CA VAL A 166 -7.02 -12.00 -2.63
C VAL A 166 -5.96 -12.34 -3.66
N TYR A 167 -6.39 -12.77 -4.85
CA TYR A 167 -5.51 -13.18 -5.95
C TYR A 167 -5.17 -11.98 -6.80
N LEU A 168 -3.91 -11.57 -6.76
CA LEU A 168 -3.40 -10.39 -7.44
C LEU A 168 -2.56 -10.79 -8.65
N THR A 169 -2.81 -10.18 -9.80
CA THR A 169 -2.00 -10.33 -11.02
C THR A 169 -1.53 -8.95 -11.50
N LYS A 170 -0.23 -8.81 -11.78
CA LYS A 170 0.34 -7.57 -12.33
C LYS A 170 -0.27 -7.25 -13.69
N LYS A 171 -0.51 -5.97 -13.92
CA LYS A 171 -0.86 -5.44 -15.25
C LYS A 171 0.38 -5.13 -16.08
#